data_AF-A0A2E5DQI6-F1
#
_entry.id   AF-A0A2E5DQI6-F1
#
_cell.length_a   1.000
_cell.length_b   1.000
_cell.length_c   1.000
_cell.angle_alpha   90.00
_cell.angle_beta   90.00
_cell.angle_gamma   90.00
#
_symmetry.space_group_name_H-M   'P 1'
#
loop_
_entity.id
_entity.type
_entity.pdbx_description
1 polymer ?
#
loop_
_entity_poly.entity_id
_entity_poly.type
_entity_poly.pdbx_seq_one_letter_code
_entity_poly.pdbx_strand_id
1 'polypeptide(L)'
;MKLTVNNNNKKLLQNIHEVSNLIDVKPHVLRQWDEKIKSFGINILSMKKNKDGKRRYYREEDIEILKNLKYLMYTKKYTMIGALEEIKNKSKKRTNYNLVNDLKILSKNIRKLLNN
;
A
#
# COMPACT_ATOMS: atom_id res chain seq x y z
N MET A 1 -5.47 18.05 36.40
CA MET A 1 -5.05 18.35 35.02
C MET A 1 -4.06 17.30 34.56
N LYS A 2 -4.53 16.17 34.00
CA LYS A 2 -3.67 15.12 33.45
C LYS A 2 -3.46 15.40 31.97
N LEU A 3 -2.23 15.71 31.59
CA LEU A 3 -1.82 15.86 30.21
C LEU A 3 -1.94 14.49 29.53
N THR A 4 -2.96 14.30 28.70
CA THR A 4 -2.99 13.22 27.71
C THR A 4 -1.92 13.50 26.67
N VAL A 5 -0.74 12.91 26.87
CA VAL A 5 0.26 12.78 25.83
C VAL A 5 -0.29 11.76 24.83
N ASN A 6 -1.00 12.28 23.83
CA ASN A 6 -1.56 11.50 22.73
C ASN A 6 -0.41 11.05 21.84
N ASN A 7 0.14 9.87 22.12
CA ASN A 7 1.34 9.36 21.45
C ASN A 7 1.12 7.94 20.94
N ASN A 8 0.31 7.77 19.89
CA ASN A 8 0.05 6.44 19.32
C ASN A 8 0.17 6.35 17.78
N ASN A 9 0.87 7.27 17.11
CA ASN A 9 1.31 7.05 15.72
C ASN A 9 2.63 6.27 15.66
N LYS A 10 2.73 5.19 16.44
CA LYS A 10 3.76 4.17 16.25
C LYS A 10 3.27 3.32 15.08
N LYS A 11 3.71 3.64 13.86
CA LYS A 11 3.42 2.89 12.64
C LYS A 11 3.58 1.39 12.94
N LEU A 12 2.48 0.66 13.11
CA LEU A 12 2.53 -0.74 13.55
C LEU A 12 3.18 -1.53 12.42
N LEU A 13 4.39 -1.99 12.67
CA LEU A 13 5.18 -2.78 11.76
C LEU A 13 4.99 -4.25 12.12
N GLN A 14 4.27 -5.00 11.27
CA GLN A 14 4.03 -6.43 11.48
C GLN A 14 5.14 -7.24 10.84
N ASN A 15 5.66 -8.26 11.52
CA ASN A 15 6.69 -9.13 10.98
C ASN A 15 6.11 -10.15 9.99
N ILE A 16 6.96 -10.81 9.18
CA ILE A 16 6.49 -11.74 8.14
C ILE A 16 5.62 -12.90 8.65
N HIS A 17 5.82 -13.37 9.88
CA HIS A 17 4.99 -14.45 10.44
C HIS A 17 3.61 -13.93 10.86
N GLU A 18 3.54 -12.74 11.44
CA GLU A 18 2.28 -12.07 11.76
C GLU A 18 1.46 -11.83 10.49
N VAL A 19 2.09 -11.30 9.43
CA VAL A 19 1.43 -11.07 8.15
C VAL A 19 1.04 -12.38 7.48
N SER A 20 1.90 -13.40 7.53
CA SER A 20 1.61 -14.75 7.02
C SER A 20 0.33 -15.31 7.64
N ASN A 21 0.17 -15.17 8.95
CA ASN A 21 -1.03 -15.61 9.66
C ASN A 21 -2.24 -14.75 9.31
N LEU A 22 -2.05 -13.43 9.25
CA LEU A 22 -3.11 -12.46 9.00
C LEU A 22 -3.76 -12.63 7.62
N ILE A 23 -2.95 -12.88 6.59
CA ILE A 23 -3.45 -13.02 5.22
C ILE A 23 -3.50 -14.47 4.77
N ASP A 24 -3.14 -15.43 5.63
CA ASP A 24 -3.10 -16.87 5.34
C ASP A 24 -2.28 -17.17 4.05
N VAL A 25 -1.00 -16.78 4.08
CA VAL A 25 -0.03 -17.00 3.00
C VAL A 25 1.31 -17.36 3.61
N LYS A 26 1.89 -18.49 3.22
CA LYS A 26 3.15 -18.99 3.81
C LYS A 26 4.28 -17.93 3.73
N PRO A 27 5.16 -17.84 4.74
CA PRO A 27 6.20 -16.80 4.76
C PRO A 27 7.12 -16.80 3.54
N HIS A 28 7.43 -17.97 2.97
CA HIS A 28 8.28 -18.02 1.77
C HIS A 28 7.58 -17.46 0.51
N VAL A 29 6.25 -17.56 0.43
CA VAL A 29 5.46 -16.97 -0.66
C VAL A 29 5.45 -15.45 -0.53
N LEU A 30 5.24 -14.93 0.69
CA LEU A 30 5.36 -13.50 0.98
C LEU A 30 6.75 -12.95 0.57
N ARG A 31 7.83 -13.71 0.83
CA ARG A 31 9.18 -13.31 0.37
C ARG A 31 9.27 -13.19 -1.15
N GLN A 32 8.71 -14.14 -1.89
CA GLN A 32 8.69 -14.11 -3.37
C GLN A 32 7.82 -12.96 -3.88
N TRP A 33 6.66 -12.74 -3.26
CA TRP A 33 5.79 -11.63 -3.61
C TRP A 33 6.48 -10.30 -3.41
N ASP A 34 7.19 -10.10 -2.30
CA ASP A 34 7.93 -8.87 -2.03
C ASP A 34 8.95 -8.53 -3.13
N GLU A 35 9.71 -9.52 -3.58
CA GLU A 35 10.72 -9.34 -4.62
C GLU A 35 10.06 -8.93 -5.94
N LYS A 36 8.93 -9.56 -6.29
CA LYS A 36 8.17 -9.23 -7.50
C LYS A 36 7.50 -7.85 -7.41
N ILE A 37 6.84 -7.53 -6.29
CA ILE A 37 6.20 -6.22 -6.05
C ILE A 37 7.23 -5.09 -6.20
N LYS A 38 8.42 -5.24 -5.62
CA LYS A 38 9.52 -4.26 -5.75
C LYS A 38 10.00 -4.13 -7.20
N SER A 39 10.15 -5.24 -7.91
CA SER A 39 10.52 -5.22 -9.34
C SER A 39 9.50 -4.50 -10.22
N PHE A 40 8.23 -4.47 -9.78
CA PHE A 40 7.13 -3.78 -10.47
C PHE A 40 7.02 -2.28 -10.13
N GLY A 41 7.91 -1.75 -9.29
CA GLY A 41 7.92 -0.36 -8.87
C GLY A 41 6.83 0.01 -7.86
N ILE A 42 6.21 -0.98 -7.20
CA ILE A 42 5.25 -0.75 -6.12
C ILE A 42 6.03 -0.68 -4.81
N ASN A 43 5.94 0.47 -4.12
CA ASN A 43 6.68 0.69 -2.88
C ASN A 43 5.98 0.02 -1.69
N ILE A 44 6.47 -1.17 -1.34
CA ILE A 44 6.19 -1.81 -0.05
C ILE A 44 7.39 -1.63 0.88
N LEU A 45 7.15 -1.14 2.11
CA LEU A 45 8.24 -0.89 3.07
C LEU A 45 8.71 -2.18 3.75
N SER A 46 9.30 -3.11 2.99
CA SER A 46 10.09 -4.19 3.58
C SER A 46 11.47 -3.62 3.97
N MET A 47 11.60 -3.10 5.20
CA MET A 47 12.91 -2.71 5.73
C MET A 47 13.84 -3.94 5.78
N LYS A 48 14.93 -3.94 5.00
CA LYS A 48 15.98 -4.97 5.03
C LYS A 48 17.13 -4.41 5.88
N LYS A 49 17.12 -4.65 7.19
CA LYS A 49 18.26 -4.29 8.06
C LYS A 49 19.41 -5.30 7.84
N ASN A 50 20.64 -4.78 7.86
CA ASN A 50 21.87 -5.45 7.39
C ASN A 50 22.53 -6.41 8.41
N LYS A 51 23.52 -7.13 7.86
CA LYS A 51 24.63 -7.97 8.37
C LYS A 51 24.38 -9.22 9.24
N ASP A 52 23.47 -9.26 10.22
CA ASP A 52 23.35 -10.45 11.12
C ASP A 52 21.97 -11.14 11.20
N GLY A 53 20.98 -10.74 10.38
CA GLY A 53 19.68 -11.41 10.40
C GLY A 53 18.54 -10.54 9.86
N LYS A 54 18.14 -10.80 8.61
CA LYS A 54 17.14 -10.01 7.88
C LYS A 54 15.72 -10.27 8.42
N ARG A 55 15.19 -9.37 9.24
CA ARG A 55 13.75 -9.33 9.58
C ARG A 55 13.00 -8.46 8.58
N ARG A 56 11.87 -8.99 8.05
CA ARG A 56 10.94 -8.25 7.19
C ARG A 56 9.77 -7.77 8.03
N TYR A 57 9.45 -6.50 7.87
CA TYR A 57 8.31 -5.86 8.49
C TYR A 57 7.45 -5.20 7.43
N TYR A 58 6.15 -5.12 7.68
CA TYR A 58 5.13 -4.58 6.80
C TYR A 58 4.31 -3.56 7.56
N ARG A 59 3.99 -2.45 6.91
CA ARG A 59 2.99 -1.51 7.42
C ARG A 59 1.58 -2.04 7.13
N GLU A 60 0.59 -1.45 7.78
CA GLU A 60 -0.82 -1.69 7.49
C GLU A 60 -1.16 -1.44 6.01
N GLU A 61 -0.65 -0.37 5.42
CA GLU A 61 -0.80 -0.08 3.98
C GLU A 61 -0.21 -1.18 3.09
N ASP A 62 0.94 -1.75 3.47
CA ASP A 62 1.60 -2.82 2.72
C ASP A 62 0.78 -4.12 2.82
N ILE A 63 0.20 -4.40 3.99
CA ILE A 63 -0.68 -5.54 4.22
C ILE A 63 -1.94 -5.44 3.35
N GLU A 64 -2.50 -4.24 3.19
CA GLU A 64 -3.67 -4.05 2.33
C GLU A 64 -3.35 -4.34 0.85
N ILE A 65 -2.16 -3.96 0.39
CA ILE A 65 -1.67 -4.35 -0.95
C ILE A 65 -1.57 -5.88 -1.05
N LEU A 66 -1.03 -6.55 -0.03
CA LEU A 66 -0.88 -8.01 -0.03
C LEU A 66 -2.24 -8.74 -0.01
N LYS A 67 -3.23 -8.23 0.74
CA LYS A 67 -4.61 -8.76 0.74
C LYS A 67 -5.25 -8.62 -0.64
N ASN A 68 -5.10 -7.46 -1.27
CA ASN A 68 -5.60 -7.23 -2.62
C ASN A 68 -4.92 -8.15 -3.65
N LEU A 69 -3.60 -8.34 -3.52
CA LEU A 69 -2.85 -9.26 -4.36
C LEU A 69 -3.34 -10.71 -4.19
N LYS A 70 -3.52 -11.18 -2.95
CA LYS A 70 -4.11 -12.50 -2.65
C LYS A 70 -5.48 -12.63 -3.31
N TYR A 71 -6.36 -11.66 -3.14
CA TYR A 71 -7.70 -11.70 -3.74
C TYR A 71 -7.64 -11.82 -5.27
N LEU A 72 -6.78 -11.01 -5.92
CA LEU A 72 -6.65 -11.05 -7.38
C LEU A 72 -6.15 -12.41 -7.88
N MET A 73 -5.16 -12.99 -7.21
CA MET A 73 -4.59 -14.28 -7.61
C MET A 73 -5.54 -15.46 -7.29
N TYR A 74 -6.02 -15.56 -6.06
CA TYR A 74 -6.74 -16.74 -5.59
C TYR A 74 -8.22 -16.72 -5.98
N THR A 75 -8.87 -15.55 -5.89
CA THR A 75 -10.29 -15.40 -6.18
C THR A 75 -10.53 -15.05 -7.63
N LYS A 76 -9.79 -14.06 -8.16
CA LYS A 76 -9.98 -13.60 -9.55
C LYS A 76 -9.12 -14.34 -10.58
N LYS A 77 -8.27 -15.27 -10.15
CA LYS A 77 -7.42 -16.12 -11.01
C LYS A 77 -6.45 -15.33 -11.90
N TYR A 78 -6.02 -14.16 -11.46
CA TYR A 78 -4.98 -13.40 -12.14
C TYR A 78 -3.63 -14.10 -11.95
N THR A 79 -2.77 -13.99 -12.97
CA THR A 79 -1.33 -14.28 -12.79
C THR A 79 -0.71 -13.22 -11.87
N MET A 80 0.45 -13.51 -11.28
CA MET A 80 1.17 -12.55 -10.44
C MET A 80 1.38 -11.21 -11.17
N ILE A 81 1.81 -11.26 -12.44
CA ILE A 81 2.05 -10.07 -13.26
C ILE A 81 0.74 -9.31 -13.49
N GLY A 82 -0.32 -10.00 -13.94
CA GLY A 82 -1.61 -9.36 -14.18
C GLY A 82 -2.20 -8.73 -12.92
N ALA A 83 -2.02 -9.36 -11.75
CA ALA A 83 -2.50 -8.82 -10.50
C ALA A 83 -1.74 -7.53 -10.09
N LEU A 84 -0.43 -7.50 -10.29
CA LEU A 84 0.39 -6.30 -10.04
C LEU A 84 0.06 -5.17 -11.01
N GLU A 85 -0.19 -5.47 -12.28
CA GLU A 85 -0.66 -4.49 -13.27
C GLU A 85 -2.01 -3.90 -12.88
N GLU A 86 -2.95 -4.73 -12.46
CA GLU A 86 -4.27 -4.27 -12.00
C GLU A 86 -4.16 -3.35 -10.78
N ILE A 87 -3.32 -3.69 -9.80
CA ILE A 87 -3.05 -2.84 -8.63
C ILE A 87 -2.46 -1.49 -9.07
N LYS A 88 -1.46 -1.49 -9.95
CA LYS A 88 -0.83 -0.26 -10.45
C LYS A 88 -1.81 0.61 -11.23
N ASN A 89 -2.62 0.00 -12.09
CA ASN A 89 -3.64 0.68 -12.89
C ASN A 89 -4.72 1.32 -12.01
N LYS A 90 -5.19 0.61 -10.97
CA LYS A 90 -6.13 1.18 -9.99
C LYS A 90 -5.53 2.38 -9.26
N SER A 91 -4.27 2.28 -8.84
CA SER A 91 -3.58 3.41 -8.19
C SER A 91 -3.52 4.63 -9.11
N LYS A 92 -3.14 4.44 -10.38
CA LYS A 92 -3.08 5.53 -11.38
C LYS A 92 -4.46 6.15 -11.64
N LYS A 93 -5.50 5.32 -11.77
CA LYS A 93 -6.90 5.80 -11.94
C LYS A 93 -7.34 6.66 -10.74
N ARG A 94 -7.05 6.22 -9.51
CA ARG A 94 -7.34 7.01 -8.29
C ARG A 94 -6.61 8.35 -8.29
N THR A 95 -5.32 8.38 -8.60
CA THR A 95 -4.55 9.63 -8.71
C THR A 95 -5.17 10.59 -9.74
N ASN A 96 -5.49 10.10 -10.93
CA ASN A 96 -6.11 10.93 -11.97
C ASN A 96 -7.47 11.49 -11.55
N TYR A 97 -8.29 10.68 -10.89
CA TYR A 97 -9.59 11.12 -10.37
C TYR A 97 -9.43 12.26 -9.36
N ASN A 98 -8.49 12.13 -8.42
CA ASN A 98 -8.21 13.17 -7.44
C ASN A 98 -7.74 14.48 -8.10
N LEU A 99 -6.79 14.39 -9.05
CA LEU A 99 -6.32 15.55 -9.80
C LEU A 99 -7.46 16.26 -10.54
N VAL A 100 -8.35 15.52 -11.20
CA VAL A 100 -9.51 16.09 -11.89
C VAL A 100 -10.44 16.80 -10.90
N ASN A 101 -10.64 16.25 -9.71
CA ASN A 101 -11.45 16.90 -8.68
C ASN A 101 -10.79 18.17 -8.15
N ASP A 102 -9.49 18.15 -7.88
CA ASP A 102 -8.73 19.31 -7.43
C ASP A 102 -8.78 20.44 -8.47
N LEU A 103 -8.63 20.11 -9.75
CA LEU A 103 -8.77 21.06 -10.85
C LEU A 103 -10.19 21.66 -10.94
N LYS A 104 -11.23 20.84 -10.71
CA LYS A 104 -12.62 21.33 -10.68
C LYS A 104 -12.82 22.32 -9.54
N ILE A 105 -12.34 22.00 -8.34
CA ILE A 105 -12.42 22.89 -7.18
C ILE A 105 -11.68 24.20 -7.46
N LEU A 106 -10.45 24.12 -7.97
CA LEU A 106 -9.65 25.29 -8.31
C LEU A 106 -10.35 26.19 -9.33
N SER A 107 -10.89 25.61 -10.41
CA SER A 107 -11.60 26.38 -11.44
C SER A 107 -12.86 27.08 -10.90
N LYS A 108 -13.58 26.43 -9.97
CA LYS A 108 -14.73 27.03 -9.28
C LYS A 108 -14.30 28.21 -8.42
N ASN A 109 -13.19 28.07 -7.69
CA ASN A 109 -12.66 29.15 -6.84
C ASN A 109 -12.20 30.35 -7.68
N ILE A 110 -11.50 30.12 -8.79
CA ILE A 110 -11.08 31.20 -9.71
C ILE A 110 -12.28 31.95 -10.26
N ARG A 111 -13.33 31.25 -10.72
CA ARG A 111 -14.56 31.90 -11.20
C ARG A 111 -15.21 32.77 -10.13
N LYS A 112 -15.19 32.34 -8.87
CA LYS A 112 -15.72 33.12 -7.75
C LYS A 112 -14.91 34.39 -7.50
N LEU A 113 -13.58 34.32 -7.64
CA LEU A 113 -12.69 35.47 -7.47
C LEU A 113 -12.81 36.49 -8.61
N LEU A 114 -13.06 36.05 -9.84
CA LEU A 114 -13.19 36.93 -11.00
C LEU A 114 -14.57 37.60 -11.12
N ASN A 115 -15.58 37.10 -10.40
CA ASN A 115 -16.95 37.62 -10.40
C ASN A 115 -17.26 38.51 -9.17
N ASN A 116 -16.24 38.85 -8.39
CA ASN A 116 -16.27 39.84 -7.31
C ASN A 116 -15.53 41.10 -7.74
#